data_AF-A0A5C7V6J9-F1
#
_entry.id   AF-A0A5C7V6J9-F1
#
_cell.length_a   1.000
_cell.length_b   1.000
_cell.length_c   1.000
_cell.angle_alpha   90.00
_cell.angle_beta   90.00
_cell.angle_gamma   90.00
#
_symmetry.space_group_name_H-M   'P 1'
#
loop_
_entity.id
_entity.type
_entity.pdbx_description
1 polymer ?
#
loop_
_entity_poly.entity_id
_entity_poly.type
_entity_poly.pdbx_seq_one_letter_code
_entity_poly.pdbx_strand_id
1 'polypeptide(L)'
;MISLAIALTVALAWALTRAAGLQASSDLGYALGIAGGSAMLLLFAYPLRKRVRALRQRGSAKPWFVAHMVLGVAGPVLILLHSGFRIGSLNAGVALWSMLIVAGSGVVGRFLYLRTHRGLSGEHEELGRLLQSLGLAEAQGESVWQDRPALTQPLHRFAADARALAARPGHDLAGHVQAFVALPARRRRALRAVRRALRQDAGAHPTQDLAAIAQAYA
;
A
#
# COMPACT_ATOMS: atom_id res chain seq x y z
N MET A 1 -14.85 4.61 11.92
CA MET A 1 -14.17 4.27 13.20
C MET A 1 -12.77 4.87 13.30
N ILE A 2 -11.84 4.59 12.36
CA ILE A 2 -10.45 5.09 12.44
C ILE A 2 -10.35 6.63 12.41
N SER A 3 -11.08 7.31 11.52
CA SER A 3 -11.04 8.78 11.43
C SER A 3 -11.57 9.48 12.70
N LEU A 4 -12.54 8.85 13.37
CA LEU A 4 -13.10 9.31 14.64
C LEU A 4 -12.07 9.17 15.78
N ALA A 5 -11.34 8.05 15.81
CA ALA A 5 -10.27 7.85 16.77
C ALA A 5 -9.13 8.86 16.57
N ILE A 6 -8.73 9.14 15.32
CA ILE A 6 -7.71 10.16 15.02
C ILE A 6 -8.18 11.55 15.45
N ALA A 7 -9.41 11.92 15.10
CA ALA A 7 -9.98 13.21 15.47
C ALA A 7 -10.06 13.37 17.00
N LEU A 8 -10.46 12.33 17.72
CA LEU A 8 -10.50 12.31 19.18
C LEU A 8 -9.10 12.46 19.78
N THR A 9 -8.10 11.73 19.28
CA THR A 9 -6.72 11.84 19.75
C THR A 9 -6.15 13.25 19.52
N VAL A 10 -6.43 13.85 18.36
CA VAL A 10 -6.00 15.23 18.06
C VAL A 10 -6.71 16.23 18.97
N ALA A 11 -8.01 16.09 19.18
CA ALA A 11 -8.79 16.95 20.06
C ALA A 11 -8.33 16.84 21.53
N LEU A 12 -8.06 15.62 22.00
CA LEU A 12 -7.52 15.37 23.34
C LEU A 12 -6.12 15.98 23.48
N ALA A 13 -5.23 15.76 22.51
CA ALA A 13 -3.91 16.37 22.50
C ALA A 13 -4.01 17.90 22.55
N TRP A 14 -4.89 18.50 21.75
CA TRP A 14 -5.13 19.95 21.77
C TRP A 14 -5.62 20.45 23.13
N ALA A 15 -6.59 19.76 23.73
CA ALA A 15 -7.12 20.11 25.05
C ALA A 15 -6.05 20.00 26.15
N LEU A 16 -5.26 18.93 26.15
CA LEU A 16 -4.15 18.73 27.09
C LEU A 16 -3.07 19.79 26.92
N THR A 17 -2.72 20.16 25.69
CA THR A 17 -1.74 21.22 25.42
C THR A 17 -2.20 22.57 25.95
N ARG A 18 -3.50 22.88 25.83
CA ARG A 18 -4.08 24.11 26.41
C ARG A 18 -4.11 24.07 27.94
N ALA A 19 -4.48 22.93 28.53
CA ALA A 19 -4.51 22.76 29.99
C ALA A 19 -3.11 22.81 30.61
N ALA A 20 -2.10 22.28 29.93
CA ALA A 20 -0.71 22.28 30.38
C ALA A 20 0.02 23.62 30.14
N GLY A 21 -0.63 24.62 29.53
CA GLY A 21 -0.02 25.90 29.24
C GLY A 21 1.17 25.82 28.26
N LEU A 22 1.25 24.76 27.46
CA LEU A 22 2.36 24.54 26.55
C LEU A 22 2.38 25.62 25.47
N GLN A 23 3.45 26.40 25.47
CA GLN A 23 3.75 27.43 24.48
C GLN A 23 5.18 27.23 23.99
N ALA A 24 5.46 27.70 22.78
CA ALA A 24 6.81 27.60 22.19
C ALA A 24 7.90 28.25 23.06
N SER A 25 7.53 29.25 23.88
CA SER A 25 8.39 29.95 24.83
C SER A 25 8.62 29.23 26.17
N SER A 26 7.87 28.16 26.46
CA SER A 26 8.07 27.37 27.68
C SER A 26 9.25 26.40 27.52
N ASP A 27 9.95 26.07 28.61
CA ASP A 27 11.09 25.15 28.59
C ASP A 27 10.73 23.78 27.98
N LEU A 28 9.54 23.27 28.33
CA LEU A 28 8.99 22.04 27.76
C LEU A 28 8.67 22.20 26.27
N GLY A 29 8.05 23.32 25.89
CA GLY A 29 7.82 23.65 24.49
C GLY A 29 9.14 23.63 23.71
N TYR A 30 10.15 24.34 24.18
CA TYR A 30 11.46 24.41 23.54
C TYR A 30 12.12 23.03 23.37
N ALA A 31 12.11 22.20 24.42
CA ALA A 31 12.62 20.83 24.36
C ALA A 31 11.89 19.97 23.31
N LEU A 32 10.55 20.08 23.23
CA LEU A 32 9.75 19.41 22.20
C LEU A 32 10.09 19.92 20.80
N GLY A 33 10.38 21.21 20.65
CA GLY A 33 10.81 21.83 19.39
C GLY A 33 12.14 21.27 18.90
N ILE A 34 13.14 21.17 19.79
CA ILE A 34 14.43 20.54 19.48
C ILE A 34 14.22 19.07 19.10
N ALA A 35 13.51 18.30 19.92
CA ALA A 35 13.27 16.89 19.65
C ALA A 35 12.53 16.66 18.32
N GLY A 36 11.49 17.45 18.05
CA GLY A 36 10.73 17.39 16.80
C GLY A 36 11.55 17.81 15.58
N GLY A 37 12.32 18.90 15.70
CA GLY A 37 13.23 19.37 14.65
C GLY A 37 14.36 18.38 14.35
N SER A 38 14.96 17.79 15.37
CA SER A 38 15.95 16.72 15.23
C SER A 38 15.34 15.48 14.55
N ALA A 39 14.12 15.09 14.92
CA ALA A 39 13.41 14.00 14.27
C ALA A 39 13.16 14.29 12.78
N MET A 40 12.76 15.53 12.44
CA MET A 40 12.61 15.98 11.05
C MET A 40 13.93 15.90 10.27
N LEU A 41 15.04 16.31 10.89
CA LEU A 41 16.35 16.25 10.25
C LEU A 41 16.79 14.78 10.01
N LEU A 42 16.55 13.90 10.98
CA LEU A 42 16.88 12.49 10.88
C LEU A 42 16.07 11.75 9.81
N LEU A 43 14.91 12.26 9.38
CA LEU A 43 14.16 11.67 8.25
C LEU A 43 14.98 11.63 6.97
N PHE A 44 15.87 12.60 6.75
CA PHE A 44 16.75 12.64 5.59
C PHE A 44 17.81 11.53 5.58
N ALA A 45 18.08 10.90 6.73
CA ALA A 45 19.02 9.78 6.80
C ALA A 45 18.59 8.60 5.92
N TYR A 46 17.29 8.34 5.78
CA TYR A 46 16.79 7.26 4.93
C TYR A 46 17.00 7.52 3.43
N PRO A 47 16.55 8.67 2.84
CA PRO A 47 16.91 9.05 1.47
C PRO A 47 18.42 9.10 1.24
N LEU A 48 19.18 9.63 2.21
CA LEU A 48 20.64 9.74 2.10
C LEU A 48 21.30 8.36 2.04
N ARG A 49 20.85 7.40 2.87
CA ARG A 49 21.29 6.00 2.80
C ARG A 49 21.10 5.40 1.40
N LYS A 50 19.98 5.72 0.75
CA LYS A 50 19.69 5.19 -0.59
C LYS A 50 20.67 5.72 -1.65
N ARG A 51 21.14 6.96 -1.49
CA ARG A 51 22.02 7.64 -2.45
C ARG A 51 23.52 7.41 -2.17
N VAL A 52 23.93 7.34 -0.91
CA VAL A 52 25.34 7.24 -0.52
C VAL A 52 25.77 5.77 -0.39
N ARG A 53 26.80 5.37 -1.15
CA ARG A 53 27.30 3.98 -1.21
C ARG A 53 27.77 3.45 0.15
N ALA A 54 28.42 4.28 0.98
CA ALA A 54 28.89 3.90 2.31
C ALA A 54 27.74 3.60 3.30
N LEU A 55 26.66 4.38 3.27
CA LEU A 55 25.49 4.15 4.12
C LEU A 55 24.64 2.98 3.65
N ARG A 56 24.61 2.68 2.34
CA ARG A 56 23.87 1.54 1.80
C ARG A 56 24.36 0.19 2.34
N GLN A 57 25.63 0.11 2.75
CA GLN A 57 26.23 -1.08 3.38
C GLN A 57 25.88 -1.22 4.87
N ARG A 58 25.36 -0.16 5.51
CA ARG A 58 24.96 -0.19 6.93
C ARG A 58 23.58 -0.79 7.11
N GLY A 59 23.55 -2.09 7.35
CA GLY A 59 22.40 -2.85 7.82
C GLY A 59 21.27 -3.04 6.79
N SER A 60 20.31 -3.89 7.15
CA SER A 60 19.12 -4.17 6.35
C SER A 60 18.28 -2.90 6.13
N ALA A 61 17.62 -2.78 4.97
CA ALA A 61 16.80 -1.60 4.64
C ALA A 61 15.54 -1.48 5.50
N LYS A 62 15.03 -2.60 6.05
CA LYS A 62 13.78 -2.67 6.82
C LYS A 62 13.78 -1.79 8.08
N PRO A 63 14.76 -1.88 9.01
CA PRO A 63 14.79 -1.03 10.21
C PRO A 63 14.89 0.47 9.89
N TRP A 64 15.68 0.86 8.88
CA TRP A 64 15.77 2.26 8.45
C TRP A 64 14.44 2.80 7.96
N PHE A 65 13.69 2.00 7.21
CA PHE A 65 12.37 2.38 6.74
C PHE A 65 11.35 2.49 7.89
N VAL A 66 11.39 1.58 8.87
CA VAL A 66 10.56 1.66 10.07
C VAL A 66 10.90 2.91 10.88
N ALA A 67 12.18 3.20 11.11
CA ALA A 67 12.63 4.40 11.80
C ALA A 67 12.15 5.68 11.09
N HIS A 68 12.27 5.74 9.75
CA HIS A 68 11.76 6.85 8.95
C HIS A 68 10.23 7.01 9.14
N MET A 69 9.47 5.93 9.16
CA MET A 69 8.02 6.00 9.41
C MET A 69 7.69 6.51 10.82
N VAL A 70 8.37 6.01 11.85
CA VAL A 70 8.14 6.42 13.24
C VAL A 70 8.48 7.89 13.41
N LEU A 71 9.66 8.33 12.95
CA LEU A 71 10.09 9.73 13.00
C LEU A 71 9.16 10.64 12.18
N GLY A 72 8.63 10.14 11.07
CA GLY A 72 7.75 10.88 10.17
C GLY A 72 6.38 11.19 10.78
N VAL A 73 5.99 10.44 11.80
CA VAL A 73 4.76 10.67 12.59
C VAL A 73 5.07 11.35 13.92
N ALA A 74 6.13 10.94 14.61
CA ALA A 74 6.52 11.50 15.90
C ALA A 74 6.96 12.97 15.76
N GLY A 75 7.77 13.29 14.75
CA GLY A 75 8.27 14.65 14.56
C GLY A 75 7.17 15.70 14.38
N PRO A 76 6.16 15.49 13.49
CA PRO A 76 5.06 16.45 13.34
C PRO A 76 4.20 16.59 14.59
N VAL A 77 4.00 15.49 15.33
CA VAL A 77 3.29 15.53 16.63
C VAL A 77 4.06 16.39 17.63
N LEU A 78 5.36 16.18 17.77
CA LEU A 78 6.21 16.97 18.68
C LEU A 78 6.21 18.46 18.30
N ILE A 79 6.25 18.79 17.00
CA ILE A 79 6.20 20.19 16.51
C ILE A 79 4.83 20.83 16.76
N LEU A 80 3.74 20.08 16.62
CA LEU A 80 2.39 20.56 16.97
C LEU A 80 2.27 20.86 18.47
N LEU A 81 2.83 19.99 19.32
CA LEU A 81 2.87 20.20 20.77
C LEU A 81 3.76 21.39 21.15
N HIS A 82 4.96 21.51 20.55
CA HIS A 82 5.87 22.64 20.71
C HIS A 82 5.19 23.98 20.40
N SER A 83 4.47 24.05 19.28
CA SER A 83 3.80 25.27 18.85
C SER A 83 2.52 25.58 19.65
N GLY A 84 2.08 24.68 20.53
CA GLY A 84 0.82 24.85 21.25
C GLY A 84 -0.40 24.89 20.33
N PHE A 85 -0.28 24.33 19.12
CA PHE A 85 -1.24 24.50 18.01
C PHE A 85 -1.48 25.97 17.61
N ARG A 86 -0.50 26.86 17.80
CA ARG A 86 -0.56 28.28 17.42
C ARG A 86 0.52 28.63 16.41
N ILE A 87 0.19 29.53 15.49
CA ILE A 87 1.13 30.06 14.50
C ILE A 87 1.55 31.45 14.97
N GLY A 88 2.80 31.59 15.42
CA GLY A 88 3.34 32.85 15.94
C GLY A 88 3.89 33.80 14.88
N SER A 89 4.19 33.32 13.67
CA SER A 89 4.74 34.11 12.57
C SER A 89 4.44 33.48 11.21
N LEU A 90 4.59 34.25 10.14
CA LEU A 90 4.41 33.74 8.78
C LEU A 90 5.39 32.60 8.45
N ASN A 91 6.66 32.73 8.85
CA ASN A 91 7.67 31.69 8.67
C ASN A 91 7.30 30.40 9.41
N ALA A 92 6.80 30.51 10.65
CA ALA A 92 6.34 29.37 11.42
C ALA A 92 5.13 28.69 10.74
N GLY A 93 4.21 29.48 10.18
CA GLY A 93 3.06 28.98 9.43
C GLY A 93 3.48 28.19 8.19
N VAL A 94 4.39 28.75 7.38
CA VAL A 94 4.91 28.08 6.18
C VAL A 94 5.62 26.77 6.53
N ALA A 95 6.47 26.77 7.57
CA ALA A 95 7.16 25.58 8.04
C ALA A 95 6.18 24.49 8.52
N LEU A 96 5.17 24.89 9.31
CA LEU A 96 4.13 23.98 9.81
C LEU A 96 3.36 23.33 8.67
N TRP A 97 2.84 24.13 7.73
CA TRP A 97 2.06 23.61 6.61
C TRP A 97 2.89 22.74 5.67
N SER A 98 4.14 23.14 5.38
CA SER A 98 5.05 22.34 4.55
C SER A 98 5.32 20.98 5.19
N MET A 99 5.60 20.96 6.50
CA MET A 99 5.77 19.73 7.26
C MET A 99 4.52 18.84 7.20
N LEU A 100 3.32 19.40 7.41
CA LEU A 100 2.07 18.64 7.36
C LEU A 100 1.79 18.05 5.97
N ILE A 101 2.04 18.82 4.91
CA ILE A 101 1.90 18.35 3.52
C ILE A 101 2.87 17.19 3.25
N VAL A 102 4.14 17.35 3.63
CA VAL A 102 5.16 16.30 3.44
C VAL A 102 4.80 15.04 4.24
N ALA A 103 4.45 15.17 5.52
CA ALA A 103 4.05 14.04 6.37
C ALA A 103 2.79 13.34 5.82
N GLY A 104 1.78 14.13 5.41
CA GLY A 104 0.55 13.62 4.80
C GLY A 104 0.82 12.87 3.49
N SER A 105 1.71 13.40 2.64
CA SER A 105 2.12 12.72 1.41
C SER A 105 2.80 11.37 1.69
N GLY A 106 3.56 11.26 2.78
CA GLY A 106 4.18 10.00 3.22
C GLY A 106 3.17 8.93 3.59
N VAL A 107 2.09 9.30 4.30
CA VAL A 107 0.98 8.38 4.64
C VAL A 107 0.28 7.89 3.37
N VAL A 108 -0.03 8.81 2.45
CA VAL A 108 -0.63 8.46 1.15
C VAL A 108 0.29 7.54 0.35
N GLY A 109 1.58 7.85 0.29
CA GLY A 109 2.58 7.01 -0.37
C GLY A 109 2.65 5.59 0.20
N ARG A 110 2.56 5.44 1.53
CA ARG A 110 2.51 4.12 2.18
C ARG A 110 1.23 3.35 1.82
N PHE A 111 0.09 4.03 1.78
CA PHE A 111 -1.18 3.40 1.39
C PHE A 111 -1.13 2.90 -0.05
N LEU A 112 -0.58 3.70 -0.97
CA LEU A 112 -0.34 3.30 -2.36
C LEU A 112 0.61 2.11 -2.45
N TYR A 113 1.75 2.15 -1.74
CA TYR A 113 2.73 1.06 -1.74
C TYR A 113 2.10 -0.27 -1.28
N LEU A 114 1.36 -0.26 -0.17
CA LEU A 114 0.68 -1.46 0.33
C LEU A 114 -0.38 -1.99 -0.65
N ARG A 115 -1.13 -1.10 -1.30
CA ARG A 115 -2.19 -1.49 -2.23
C ARG A 115 -1.63 -2.09 -3.52
N THR A 116 -0.57 -1.50 -4.08
CA THR A 116 0.07 -2.00 -5.29
C THR A 116 0.80 -3.32 -5.05
N HIS A 117 1.51 -3.45 -3.92
CA HIS A 117 2.31 -4.65 -3.65
C HIS A 117 1.45 -5.85 -3.20
N ARG A 118 0.38 -5.64 -2.43
CA ARG A 118 -0.56 -6.73 -2.08
C ARG A 118 -1.43 -7.16 -3.25
N GLY A 119 -1.76 -6.25 -4.16
CA GLY A 119 -2.59 -6.57 -5.34
C GLY A 119 -1.88 -7.48 -6.35
N LEU A 120 -0.55 -7.46 -6.44
CA LEU A 120 0.16 -8.27 -7.45
C LEU A 120 0.70 -9.59 -6.89
N SER A 121 1.20 -9.62 -5.66
CA SER A 121 1.81 -10.84 -5.09
C SER A 121 0.79 -11.79 -4.45
N GLY A 122 -0.16 -11.26 -3.67
CA GLY A 122 -1.15 -12.11 -2.99
C GLY A 122 -2.16 -12.75 -3.95
N GLU A 123 -2.39 -12.14 -5.11
CA GLU A 123 -3.39 -12.62 -6.08
C GLU A 123 -2.83 -13.64 -7.06
N HIS A 124 -1.52 -13.64 -7.33
CA HIS A 124 -0.86 -14.76 -8.01
C HIS A 124 -0.80 -16.00 -7.12
N GLU A 125 -0.59 -15.82 -5.80
CA GLU A 125 -0.69 -16.92 -4.84
C GLU A 125 -2.12 -17.45 -4.70
N GLU A 126 -3.14 -16.58 -4.69
CA GLU A 126 -4.55 -17.00 -4.64
C GLU A 126 -4.98 -17.72 -5.92
N LEU A 127 -4.59 -17.22 -7.09
CA LEU A 127 -4.86 -17.88 -8.37
C LEU A 127 -4.11 -19.22 -8.47
N GLY A 128 -2.84 -19.26 -8.07
CA GLY A 128 -2.05 -20.49 -8.01
C GLY A 128 -2.69 -21.53 -7.08
N ARG A 129 -3.15 -21.13 -5.89
CA ARG A 129 -3.89 -22.01 -4.98
C ARG A 129 -5.21 -22.50 -5.56
N LEU A 130 -5.96 -21.63 -6.24
CA LEU A 130 -7.22 -22.03 -6.88
C LEU A 130 -6.97 -23.04 -8.00
N LEU A 131 -5.96 -22.82 -8.83
CA LEU A 131 -5.56 -23.77 -9.88
C LEU A 131 -5.06 -25.10 -9.30
N GLN A 132 -4.30 -25.04 -8.21
CA GLN A 132 -3.83 -26.24 -7.49
C GLN A 132 -4.98 -27.01 -6.84
N SER A 133 -5.95 -26.33 -6.23
CA SER A 133 -7.15 -26.97 -5.65
C SER A 133 -8.07 -27.61 -6.69
N LEU A 134 -7.89 -27.29 -7.96
CA LEU A 134 -8.62 -27.87 -9.09
C LEU A 134 -7.82 -28.99 -9.79
N GLY A 135 -6.63 -29.35 -9.29
CA GLY A 135 -5.73 -30.32 -9.95
C GLY A 135 -5.09 -29.79 -11.24
N LEU A 136 -5.22 -28.49 -11.52
CA LEU A 136 -4.76 -27.86 -12.77
C LEU A 136 -3.35 -27.28 -12.67
N ALA A 137 -2.72 -27.31 -11.49
CA ALA A 137 -1.35 -26.78 -11.30
C ALA A 137 -0.26 -27.71 -11.87
N GLU A 138 -0.54 -29.01 -12.03
CA GLU A 138 0.35 -29.99 -12.69
C GLU A 138 0.22 -29.98 -14.21
N ALA A 139 -0.85 -29.42 -14.77
CA ALA A 139 -1.09 -29.30 -16.21
C ALA A 139 -0.32 -28.12 -16.83
N GLN A 140 0.98 -28.00 -16.55
CA GLN A 140 1.88 -27.00 -17.17
C GLN A 140 2.17 -27.26 -18.65
N GLY A 141 1.47 -28.21 -19.28
CA GLY A 141 1.44 -28.36 -20.73
C GLY A 141 0.43 -27.40 -21.35
N GLU A 142 0.87 -26.54 -22.28
CA GLU A 142 0.01 -25.66 -23.10
C GLU A 142 -1.19 -26.38 -23.74
N SER A 143 -1.14 -27.71 -23.91
CA SER A 143 -2.19 -28.51 -24.54
C SER A 143 -3.49 -28.61 -23.74
N VAL A 144 -3.44 -28.71 -22.39
CA VAL A 144 -4.65 -28.87 -21.56
C VAL A 144 -5.52 -27.60 -21.55
N TRP A 145 -4.90 -26.45 -21.82
CA TRP A 145 -5.55 -25.14 -21.84
C TRP A 145 -6.23 -24.83 -23.17
N GLN A 146 -5.86 -25.51 -24.27
CA GLN A 146 -6.48 -25.32 -25.58
C GLN A 146 -7.92 -25.85 -25.61
N ASP A 147 -8.20 -26.92 -24.88
CA ASP A 147 -9.51 -27.59 -24.89
C ASP A 147 -10.57 -26.95 -23.98
N ARG A 148 -10.20 -25.92 -23.19
CA ARG A 148 -11.14 -25.18 -22.32
C ARG A 148 -11.15 -23.68 -22.60
N PRO A 149 -11.59 -23.26 -23.80
CA PRO A 149 -11.63 -21.85 -24.19
C PRO A 149 -12.45 -20.98 -23.22
N ALA A 150 -13.49 -21.53 -22.59
CA ALA A 150 -14.30 -20.81 -21.61
C ALA A 150 -13.52 -20.34 -20.38
N LEU A 151 -12.41 -21.01 -20.03
CA LEU A 151 -11.54 -20.67 -18.90
C LEU A 151 -10.40 -19.74 -19.33
N THR A 152 -9.85 -19.93 -20.53
CA THR A 152 -8.68 -19.21 -21.02
C THR A 152 -9.01 -17.87 -21.67
N GLN A 153 -10.13 -17.75 -22.41
CA GLN A 153 -10.50 -16.52 -23.11
C GLN A 153 -10.59 -15.28 -22.20
N PRO A 154 -11.24 -15.34 -21.01
CA PRO A 154 -11.34 -14.19 -20.11
C PRO A 154 -9.97 -13.73 -19.57
N LEU A 155 -9.06 -14.67 -19.34
CA LEU A 155 -7.70 -14.40 -18.87
C LEU A 155 -6.83 -13.81 -19.99
N HIS A 156 -6.90 -14.36 -21.21
CA HIS A 156 -6.18 -13.82 -22.36
C HIS A 156 -6.63 -12.39 -22.71
N ARG A 157 -7.93 -12.10 -22.65
CA ARG A 157 -8.46 -10.74 -22.85
C ARG A 157 -7.94 -9.77 -21.77
N PHE A 158 -7.92 -10.19 -20.52
CA PHE A 158 -7.36 -9.37 -19.44
C PHE A 158 -5.85 -9.13 -19.60
N ALA A 159 -5.09 -10.18 -19.97
CA ALA A 159 -3.65 -10.07 -20.19
C ALA A 159 -3.31 -9.16 -21.38
N ALA A 160 -4.09 -9.22 -22.47
CA ALA A 160 -3.94 -8.34 -23.63
C ALA A 160 -4.23 -6.87 -23.25
N ASP A 161 -5.31 -6.61 -22.51
CA ASP A 161 -5.64 -5.28 -21.99
C ASP A 161 -4.51 -4.73 -21.11
N ALA A 162 -4.01 -5.55 -20.18
CA ALA A 162 -2.94 -5.15 -19.25
C ALA A 162 -1.62 -4.84 -19.98
N ARG A 163 -1.24 -5.65 -20.99
CA ARG A 163 -0.05 -5.41 -21.83
C ARG A 163 -0.19 -4.14 -22.67
N ALA A 164 -1.36 -3.90 -23.26
CA ALA A 164 -1.62 -2.69 -24.03
C ALA A 164 -1.53 -1.42 -23.17
N LEU A 165 -1.94 -1.50 -21.90
CA LEU A 165 -1.81 -0.41 -20.93
C LEU A 165 -0.35 -0.21 -20.46
N ALA A 166 0.41 -1.29 -20.27
CA ALA A 166 1.83 -1.24 -19.91
C ALA A 166 2.73 -0.72 -21.05
N ALA A 167 2.31 -0.88 -22.30
CA ALA A 167 3.01 -0.38 -23.48
C ALA A 167 2.77 1.12 -23.74
N ARG A 168 1.96 1.81 -22.91
CA ARG A 168 1.66 3.24 -23.11
C ARG A 168 2.89 4.11 -22.81
N PRO A 169 3.08 5.22 -23.55
CA PRO A 169 4.18 6.14 -23.29
C PRO A 169 4.13 6.72 -21.86
N GLY A 170 5.28 6.84 -21.21
CA GLY A 170 5.38 7.28 -19.81
C GLY A 170 4.87 8.71 -19.51
N HIS A 171 4.61 9.52 -20.53
CA HIS A 171 4.05 10.86 -20.39
C HIS A 171 2.50 10.89 -20.36
N ASP A 172 1.82 9.77 -20.64
CA ASP A 172 0.36 9.67 -20.59
C ASP A 172 -0.14 9.42 -19.16
N LEU A 173 -0.10 10.45 -18.32
CA LEU A 173 -0.51 10.37 -16.91
C LEU A 173 -2.00 10.00 -16.77
N ALA A 174 -2.85 10.52 -17.67
CA ALA A 174 -4.28 10.25 -17.68
C ALA A 174 -4.56 8.77 -17.99
N GLY A 175 -3.83 8.19 -18.94
CA GLY A 175 -3.90 6.77 -19.27
C GLY A 175 -3.47 5.86 -18.12
N HIS A 176 -2.41 6.21 -17.40
CA HIS A 176 -1.96 5.44 -16.22
C HIS A 176 -2.96 5.52 -15.06
N VAL A 177 -3.57 6.69 -14.82
CA VAL A 177 -4.61 6.86 -13.81
C VAL A 177 -5.88 6.08 -14.18
N GLN A 178 -6.33 6.16 -15.44
CA GLN A 178 -7.46 5.36 -15.92
C GLN A 178 -7.16 3.86 -15.84
N ALA A 179 -5.93 3.44 -16.18
CA ALA A 179 -5.49 2.05 -16.02
C ALA A 179 -5.62 1.61 -14.57
N PHE A 180 -5.11 2.41 -13.63
CA PHE A 180 -5.14 2.13 -12.21
C PHE A 180 -6.57 1.98 -11.67
N VAL A 181 -7.52 2.77 -12.18
CA VAL A 181 -8.92 2.72 -11.77
C VAL A 181 -9.70 1.59 -12.48
N ALA A 182 -9.45 1.37 -13.77
CA ALA A 182 -10.22 0.44 -14.61
C ALA A 182 -9.73 -1.02 -14.53
N LEU A 183 -8.41 -1.25 -14.37
CA LEU A 183 -7.82 -2.59 -14.30
C LEU A 183 -8.42 -3.46 -13.18
N PRO A 184 -8.67 -2.94 -11.96
CA PRO A 184 -9.32 -3.73 -10.90
C PRO A 184 -10.73 -4.19 -11.28
N ALA A 185 -11.52 -3.33 -11.95
CA ALA A 185 -12.87 -3.68 -12.38
C ALA A 185 -12.86 -4.70 -13.51
N ARG A 186 -11.99 -4.51 -14.51
CA ARG A 186 -11.78 -5.45 -15.64
C ARG A 186 -11.30 -6.81 -15.14
N ARG A 187 -10.36 -6.82 -14.18
CA ARG A 187 -9.88 -8.03 -13.51
C ARG A 187 -11.00 -8.78 -12.77
N ARG A 188 -11.81 -8.07 -11.97
CA ARG A 188 -12.96 -8.68 -11.27
C ARG A 188 -13.95 -9.32 -12.23
N ARG A 189 -14.19 -8.70 -13.39
CA ARG A 189 -15.05 -9.26 -14.44
C ARG A 189 -14.44 -10.55 -15.03
N ALA A 190 -13.14 -10.55 -15.35
CA ALA A 190 -12.44 -11.73 -15.86
C ALA A 190 -12.51 -12.91 -14.86
N LEU A 191 -12.20 -12.67 -13.59
CA LEU A 191 -12.25 -13.71 -12.55
C LEU A 191 -13.68 -14.22 -12.29
N ARG A 192 -14.69 -13.34 -12.34
CA ARG A 192 -16.10 -13.76 -12.25
C ARG A 192 -16.51 -14.62 -13.44
N ALA A 193 -16.03 -14.32 -14.64
CA ALA A 193 -16.30 -15.13 -15.82
C ALA A 193 -15.67 -16.52 -15.70
N VAL A 194 -14.40 -16.61 -15.28
CA VAL A 194 -13.71 -17.89 -15.02
C VAL A 194 -14.43 -18.70 -13.94
N ARG A 195 -14.80 -18.07 -12.81
CA ARG A 195 -15.55 -18.76 -11.73
C ARG A 195 -16.93 -19.25 -12.19
N ARG A 196 -17.60 -18.54 -13.09
CA ARG A 196 -18.88 -18.97 -13.67
C ARG A 196 -18.69 -20.17 -14.60
N ALA A 197 -17.68 -20.13 -15.47
CA ALA A 197 -17.33 -21.23 -16.35
C ALA A 197 -16.96 -22.50 -15.55
N LEU A 198 -16.14 -22.37 -14.50
CA LEU A 198 -15.82 -23.49 -13.59
C LEU A 198 -17.06 -24.10 -12.92
N ARG A 199 -18.03 -23.28 -12.49
CA ARG A 199 -19.28 -23.78 -11.89
C ARG A 199 -20.17 -24.50 -12.90
N GLN A 200 -20.17 -24.06 -14.15
CA GLN A 200 -20.93 -24.70 -15.23
C GLN A 200 -20.28 -26.04 -15.64
N ASP A 201 -18.96 -26.08 -15.70
CA ASP A 201 -18.18 -27.27 -16.02
C ASP A 201 -18.27 -28.33 -14.91
N ALA A 202 -18.17 -27.91 -13.64
CA ALA A 202 -18.39 -28.78 -12.48
C ALA A 202 -19.84 -29.28 -12.35
N GLY A 203 -20.81 -28.57 -12.93
CA GLY A 203 -22.20 -29.02 -13.02
C GLY A 203 -22.47 -30.02 -14.15
N ALA A 204 -21.61 -30.07 -15.17
CA ALA A 204 -21.72 -30.97 -16.32
C ALA A 204 -21.02 -32.33 -16.09
N HIS A 205 -20.01 -32.39 -15.21
CA HIS A 205 -19.34 -33.61 -14.79
C HIS A 205 -19.42 -33.80 -13.27
N PRO A 206 -20.50 -34.42 -12.75
CA PRO A 206 -20.61 -34.70 -11.33
C PRO A 206 -19.69 -35.87 -10.96
N THR A 207 -18.79 -35.64 -10.01
CA THR A 207 -18.41 -36.60 -8.96
C THR A 207 -17.43 -37.76 -9.21
N GLN A 208 -16.66 -37.82 -10.30
CA GLN A 208 -15.55 -38.80 -10.36
C GLN A 208 -14.17 -38.20 -10.01
N ASP A 209 -13.85 -36.99 -10.46
CA ASP A 209 -12.52 -36.40 -10.18
C ASP A 209 -12.35 -35.85 -8.76
N LEU A 210 -13.41 -35.36 -8.12
CA LEU A 210 -13.30 -34.80 -6.76
C LEU A 210 -13.06 -35.86 -5.68
N ALA A 211 -13.56 -37.09 -5.87
CA ALA A 211 -13.30 -38.21 -4.97
C ALA A 211 -11.88 -38.78 -5.15
N ALA A 212 -11.38 -38.82 -6.39
CA ALA A 212 -10.01 -39.22 -6.69
C ALA A 212 -8.99 -38.21 -6.13
N ILE A 213 -9.29 -36.91 -6.21
CA ILE A 213 -8.45 -35.86 -5.61
C ILE A 213 -8.53 -35.86 -4.08
N ALA A 214 -9.68 -36.20 -3.47
CA ALA A 214 -9.76 -36.31 -2.01
C ALA A 214 -9.04 -37.55 -1.46
N GLN A 215 -9.00 -38.67 -2.20
CA GLN A 215 -8.30 -39.91 -1.79
C GLN A 215 -6.79 -39.86 -2.00
N ALA A 216 -6.29 -39.06 -2.95
CA ALA A 216 -4.84 -38.88 -3.16
C ALA A 216 -4.17 -37.96 -2.10
N TYR A 217 -4.95 -37.34 -1.21
CA TYR A 217 -4.48 -36.34 -0.24
C TYR A 217 -4.96 -36.62 1.20
N ALA A 218 -5.34 -37.86 1.51
CA ALA A 218 -5.36 -38.39 2.89
C ALA A 218 -4.03 -39.10 3.18
#